data_AF-J9W463-F1
#
_entry.id   AF-J9W463-F1
#
_cell.length_a   1.000
_cell.length_b   1.000
_cell.length_c   1.000
_cell.angle_alpha   90.00
_cell.angle_beta   90.00
_cell.angle_gamma   90.00
#
_symmetry.space_group_name_H-M   'P 1'
#
loop_
_entity.id
_entity.type
_entity.pdbx_description
1 polymer ?
#
loop_
_entity_poly.entity_id
_entity_poly.type
_entity_poly.pdbx_seq_one_letter_code
_entity_poly.pdbx_strand_id
1 'polypeptide(L)'
;MHISPWMTDTVTFITQFLILFAVAGFLVVLRKNQFFRSKVPIKPLDFWPPILLYFIHEISKKGLSGSFIPEVVIVWLGLTLIVLIWQIFANPNLTYRKFFITFWRFSDLFLFGCWIVVGIYVIFESI
;
A
#
# COMPACT_ATOMS: atom_id res chain seq x y z
N MET A 1 14.49 -22.76 -20.87
CA MET A 1 13.07 -22.38 -21.01
C MET A 1 13.01 -20.86 -21.01
N HIS A 2 12.64 -20.25 -22.14
CA HIS A 2 12.26 -18.83 -22.15
C HIS A 2 10.92 -18.73 -21.41
N ILE A 3 10.97 -18.29 -20.16
CA ILE A 3 9.75 -17.95 -19.42
C ILE A 3 9.24 -16.65 -20.05
N SER A 4 7.97 -16.62 -20.45
CA SER A 4 7.40 -15.41 -21.03
C SER A 4 7.34 -14.28 -19.98
N PRO A 5 7.55 -13.02 -20.37
CA PRO A 5 7.52 -11.87 -19.45
C PRO A 5 6.25 -11.82 -18.59
N TRP A 6 5.08 -12.11 -19.17
CA TRP A 6 3.82 -12.15 -18.43
C TRP A 6 3.77 -13.21 -17.32
N MET A 7 4.45 -14.35 -17.50
CA MET A 7 4.53 -15.37 -16.45
C MET A 7 5.40 -14.88 -15.30
N THR A 8 6.52 -14.21 -15.58
CA THR A 8 7.39 -13.66 -14.53
C THR A 8 6.71 -12.53 -13.74
N ASP A 9 5.94 -11.69 -14.42
CA ASP A 9 5.23 -10.58 -13.77
C ASP A 9 4.06 -11.07 -12.92
N THR A 10 3.33 -12.07 -13.41
CA THR A 10 2.25 -12.74 -12.65
C THR A 10 2.80 -13.41 -11.39
N VAL A 11 3.91 -14.14 -11.49
CA VAL A 11 4.56 -14.78 -10.32
C VAL A 11 5.06 -13.73 -9.33
N THR A 12 5.63 -12.63 -9.82
CA THR A 12 6.08 -11.52 -8.96
C THR A 12 4.90 -10.91 -8.20
N PHE A 13 3.77 -10.64 -8.88
CA PHE A 13 2.55 -10.12 -8.29
C PHE A 13 1.98 -11.04 -7.20
N ILE A 14 1.88 -12.35 -7.47
CA ILE A 14 1.42 -13.34 -6.49
C ILE A 14 2.38 -13.41 -5.30
N THR A 15 3.69 -13.35 -5.53
CA THR A 15 4.69 -13.38 -4.47
C THR A 15 4.58 -12.16 -3.56
N GLN A 16 4.43 -10.96 -4.13
CA GLN A 16 4.20 -9.73 -3.37
C GLN A 16 2.93 -9.81 -2.53
N PHE A 17 1.85 -10.37 -3.08
CA PHE A 17 0.61 -10.63 -2.32
C PHE A 17 0.86 -11.53 -1.11
N LEU A 18 1.55 -12.66 -1.30
CA LEU A 18 1.90 -13.58 -0.21
C LEU A 18 2.77 -12.89 0.85
N ILE A 19 3.69 -12.00 0.46
CA ILE A 19 4.50 -11.21 1.39
C ILE A 19 3.63 -10.27 2.24
N LEU A 20 2.61 -9.60 1.67
CA LEU A 20 1.68 -8.78 2.46
C LEU A 20 0.98 -9.60 3.55
N PHE A 21 0.52 -10.80 3.21
CA PHE A 21 -0.09 -11.72 4.19
C PHE A 21 0.91 -12.19 5.24
N ALA A 22 2.14 -12.54 4.82
CA ALA A 22 3.19 -12.98 5.73
C ALA A 22 3.56 -11.86 6.73
N VAL A 23 3.73 -10.63 6.26
CA VAL A 23 4.03 -9.47 7.11
C VAL A 23 2.86 -9.18 8.05
N ALA A 24 1.62 -9.19 7.56
CA ALA A 24 0.45 -8.99 8.41
C ALA A 24 0.35 -10.06 9.49
N GLY A 25 0.54 -11.34 9.13
CA GLY A 25 0.52 -12.47 10.07
C GLY A 25 1.64 -12.39 11.10
N PHE A 26 2.86 -12.08 10.66
CA PHE A 26 4.03 -11.89 11.54
C PHE A 26 3.78 -10.78 12.57
N LEU A 27 3.22 -9.65 12.16
CA LEU A 27 2.87 -8.55 13.06
C LEU A 27 1.75 -8.93 14.05
N VAL A 28 0.76 -9.73 13.63
CA VAL A 28 -0.26 -10.27 14.54
C VAL A 28 0.36 -11.16 15.61
N VAL A 29 1.30 -12.04 15.24
CA VAL A 29 2.01 -12.92 16.17
C VAL A 29 2.90 -12.11 17.12
N LEU A 30 3.67 -11.15 16.61
CA LEU A 30 4.52 -10.28 17.42
C LEU A 30 3.72 -9.50 18.46
N ARG A 31 2.52 -9.00 18.09
CA ARG A 31 1.64 -8.29 19.00
C ARG A 31 1.10 -9.15 20.14
N LYS A 32 1.00 -10.48 19.95
CA LYS A 32 0.61 -11.40 21.04
C LYS A 32 1.70 -11.49 22.12
N ASN A 33 2.95 -11.20 21.78
CA ASN A 33 4.04 -11.13 22.75
C ASN A 33 3.94 -9.82 23.55
N GLN A 34 3.79 -9.92 24.87
CA GLN A 34 3.52 -8.77 25.76
C GLN A 34 4.58 -7.66 25.71
N PHE A 35 5.78 -7.97 25.20
CA PHE A 35 6.88 -7.02 25.01
C PHE A 35 6.56 -5.88 24.04
N PHE A 36 5.66 -6.11 23.07
CA PHE A 36 5.28 -5.13 22.04
C PHE A 36 3.90 -4.48 22.28
N ARG A 37 3.38 -4.49 23.53
CA ARG A 37 2.22 -3.68 23.91
C ARG A 37 2.60 -2.19 23.93
N SER A 38 2.84 -1.63 22.75
CA SER A 38 2.95 -0.19 22.55
C SER A 38 1.62 0.46 22.95
N LYS A 39 1.70 1.61 23.64
CA LYS A 39 0.54 2.45 23.99
C LYS A 39 -0.19 2.98 22.75
N VAL A 40 0.40 2.85 21.56
CA VAL A 40 -0.19 3.24 20.28
C VAL A 40 -0.84 2.01 19.62
N PRO A 41 -2.15 2.04 19.29
CA PRO A 41 -2.85 0.91 18.67
C PRO A 41 -2.50 0.76 17.18
N ILE A 42 -1.23 0.55 16.84
CA ILE A 42 -0.73 0.37 15.46
C ILE A 42 -1.18 -0.99 14.94
N LYS A 43 -2.20 -1.04 14.08
CA LYS A 43 -2.69 -2.30 13.48
C LYS A 43 -1.67 -2.84 12.47
N PRO A 44 -1.60 -4.16 12.24
CA PRO A 44 -0.72 -4.74 11.24
C PRO A 44 -0.83 -4.12 9.84
N LEU A 45 -2.05 -3.72 9.43
CA LEU A 45 -2.27 -3.03 8.16
C LEU A 45 -1.57 -1.67 8.08
N ASP A 46 -1.24 -1.03 9.20
CA ASP A 46 -0.56 0.27 9.19
C ASP A 46 0.86 0.21 8.60
N PHE A 47 1.41 -0.99 8.43
CA PHE A 47 2.70 -1.17 7.77
C PHE A 47 2.59 -1.40 6.27
N TRP A 48 1.38 -1.49 5.71
CA TRP A 48 1.16 -1.72 4.30
C TRP A 48 1.58 -0.55 3.40
N PRO A 49 1.34 0.74 3.74
CA PRO A 49 1.64 1.84 2.82
C PRO A 49 3.10 1.89 2.34
N PRO A 50 4.13 1.79 3.21
CA PRO A 50 5.52 1.76 2.75
C PRO A 50 5.84 0.52 1.90
N ILE A 51 5.28 -0.64 2.24
CA ILE A 51 5.51 -1.89 1.52
C ILE A 51 4.86 -1.83 0.13
N LEU A 52 3.64 -1.32 0.05
CA LEU A 52 2.90 -1.14 -1.20
C LEU A 52 3.59 -0.15 -2.12
N LEU A 53 4.12 0.97 -1.60
CA LEU A 53 4.92 1.90 -2.40
C LEU A 53 6.16 1.23 -2.99
N TYR A 54 6.85 0.40 -2.19
CA TYR A 54 7.99 -0.39 -2.68
C TYR A 54 7.56 -1.42 -3.73
N PHE A 55 6.44 -2.13 -3.54
CA PHE A 55 5.95 -3.10 -4.53
C PHE A 55 5.52 -2.44 -5.84
N ILE A 56 4.86 -1.29 -5.76
CA ILE A 56 4.53 -0.47 -6.94
C ILE A 56 5.82 -0.07 -7.65
N HIS A 57 6.86 0.37 -6.92
CA HIS A 57 8.16 0.66 -7.52
C HIS A 57 8.74 -0.52 -8.27
N GLU A 58 8.79 -1.67 -7.60
CA GLU A 58 9.47 -2.85 -8.10
C GLU A 58 8.77 -3.40 -9.34
N ILE A 59 7.44 -3.53 -9.28
CA ILE A 59 6.66 -4.09 -10.39
C ILE A 59 6.63 -3.13 -11.59
N SER A 60 6.54 -1.82 -11.35
CA SER A 60 6.62 -0.83 -12.43
C SER A 60 8.01 -0.82 -13.06
N LYS A 61 9.08 -0.76 -12.28
CA LYS A 61 10.44 -0.66 -12.84
C LYS A 61 10.88 -1.92 -13.59
N LYS A 62 10.35 -3.09 -13.22
CA LYS A 62 10.68 -4.37 -13.86
C LYS A 62 9.84 -4.61 -15.11
N GLY A 63 8.54 -4.33 -15.04
CA GLY A 63 7.62 -4.55 -16.15
C GLY A 63 7.55 -3.39 -17.15
N LEU A 64 7.87 -2.17 -16.70
CA LEU A 64 7.81 -0.93 -17.47
C LEU A 64 9.18 -0.25 -17.43
N SER A 65 9.49 0.55 -18.45
CA SER A 65 10.77 1.28 -18.55
C SER A 65 10.93 2.43 -17.52
N GLY A 66 9.97 2.57 -16.59
CA GLY A 66 9.92 3.64 -15.60
C GLY A 66 9.21 3.22 -14.31
N SER A 67 9.23 4.11 -13.30
CA SER A 67 8.54 3.85 -12.04
C SER A 67 7.29 4.70 -11.91
N PHE A 68 6.16 4.08 -11.55
CA PHE A 68 4.89 4.76 -11.32
C PHE A 68 4.75 5.33 -9.91
N ILE A 69 5.81 5.28 -9.07
CA ILE A 69 5.76 5.92 -7.74
C ILE A 69 5.41 7.40 -7.85
N PRO A 70 6.07 8.24 -8.69
CA PRO A 70 5.83 9.67 -8.69
C PRO A 70 4.35 10.01 -8.92
N GLU A 71 3.72 9.36 -9.90
CA GLU A 71 2.32 9.51 -10.24
C GLU A 71 1.42 9.07 -9.08
N VAL A 72 1.68 7.89 -8.51
CA VAL A 72 0.92 7.36 -7.37
C VAL A 72 1.05 8.29 -6.16
N VAL A 73 2.24 8.80 -5.87
CA VAL A 73 2.50 9.72 -4.75
C VAL A 73 1.83 11.06 -4.97
N ILE A 74 1.85 11.62 -6.18
CA ILE A 74 1.15 12.88 -6.49
C ILE A 74 -0.35 12.71 -6.27
N VAL A 75 -0.95 11.63 -6.80
CA VAL A 75 -2.38 11.37 -6.62
C VAL A 75 -2.70 11.09 -5.15
N TRP A 76 -1.85 10.34 -4.46
CA TRP A 76 -2.00 10.06 -3.03
C TRP A 76 -2.00 11.35 -2.21
N LEU A 77 -1.01 12.23 -2.40
CA LEU A 77 -0.93 13.51 -1.73
C LEU A 77 -2.13 14.41 -2.06
N GLY A 78 -2.54 14.48 -3.32
CA GLY A 78 -3.73 15.24 -3.75
C GLY A 78 -5.01 14.76 -3.07
N LEU A 79 -5.26 13.45 -3.05
CA LEU A 79 -6.41 12.86 -2.36
C LEU A 79 -6.36 13.11 -0.86
N THR A 80 -5.18 13.02 -0.25
CA THR A 80 -5.05 13.26 1.18
C THR A 80 -5.33 14.71 1.57
N LEU A 81 -4.99 15.67 0.71
CA LEU A 81 -5.38 17.06 0.88
C LEU A 81 -6.90 17.23 0.80
N ILE A 82 -7.56 16.61 -0.18
CA ILE A 82 -9.02 16.66 -0.33
C ILE A 82 -9.71 16.06 0.91
N VAL A 83 -9.24 14.91 1.38
CA VAL A 83 -9.77 14.24 2.58
C VAL A 83 -9.55 15.09 3.83
N LEU A 84 -8.39 15.73 3.98
CA LEU A 84 -8.11 16.67 5.08
C LEU A 84 -9.12 17.82 5.06
N ILE A 85 -9.27 18.50 3.91
CA ILE A 85 -10.19 19.63 3.75
C ILE A 85 -11.62 19.21 4.10
N TRP A 86 -12.07 18.07 3.56
CA TRP A 86 -13.39 17.54 3.86
C TRP A 86 -13.58 17.26 5.36
N GLN A 87 -12.59 16.67 6.03
CA GLN A 87 -12.65 16.39 7.46
C GLN A 87 -12.69 17.63 8.34
N ILE A 88 -12.02 18.71 7.93
CA ILE A 88 -12.06 20.00 8.65
C ILE A 88 -13.50 20.54 8.69
N PHE A 89 -14.24 20.43 7.59
CA PHE A 89 -15.62 20.91 7.53
C PHE A 89 -16.63 19.92 8.13
N ALA A 90 -16.42 18.61 7.93
CA ALA A 90 -17.37 17.58 8.36
C ALA A 90 -17.27 17.23 9.86
N ASN A 91 -16.13 17.50 10.51
CA ASN A 91 -15.88 17.10 11.89
C ASN A 91 -15.37 18.29 12.74
N PRO A 92 -16.26 19.03 13.43
CA PRO A 92 -15.85 20.15 14.28
C PRO A 92 -14.99 19.71 15.49
N ASN A 93 -15.03 18.43 15.86
CA ASN A 93 -14.22 17.84 16.94
C ASN A 93 -13.06 16.98 16.40
N LEU A 94 -12.52 17.33 15.23
CA LEU A 94 -11.39 16.64 14.64
C LEU A 94 -10.15 16.81 15.54
N THR A 95 -9.56 15.69 15.93
CA THR A 95 -8.27 15.70 16.64
C THR A 95 -7.20 15.19 15.70
N TYR A 96 -5.95 15.62 15.90
CA TYR A 96 -4.79 15.13 15.15
C TYR A 96 -4.76 13.60 15.07
N ARG A 97 -5.02 12.93 16.19
CA ARG A 97 -5.08 11.46 16.26
C ARG A 97 -6.15 10.86 15.34
N LYS A 98 -7.36 11.43 15.32
CA LYS A 98 -8.46 10.93 14.46
C LYS A 98 -8.13 11.14 12.99
N PHE A 99 -7.60 12.31 12.64
CA PHE A 99 -7.16 12.60 11.28
C PHE A 99 -6.11 11.58 10.81
N PHE A 100 -5.06 11.35 11.60
CA PHE A 100 -4.00 10.40 11.25
C PHE A 100 -4.53 8.99 11.05
N ILE A 101 -5.42 8.51 11.92
CA ILE A 101 -6.01 7.17 11.77
C ILE A 101 -6.80 7.09 10.45
N THR A 102 -7.64 8.08 10.15
CA THR A 102 -8.45 8.07 8.91
C THR A 102 -7.57 8.18 7.67
N PHE A 103 -6.61 9.10 7.68
CA PHE A 103 -5.61 9.26 6.61
C PHE A 103 -4.90 7.94 6.34
N TRP A 104 -4.45 7.26 7.39
CA TRP A 104 -3.67 6.03 7.25
C TRP A 104 -4.53 4.90 6.67
N ARG A 105 -5.79 4.76 7.11
CA ARG A 105 -6.73 3.77 6.54
C ARG A 105 -7.07 4.05 5.09
N PHE A 106 -7.26 5.31 4.74
CA PHE A 106 -7.48 5.70 3.36
C PHE A 106 -6.26 5.38 2.49
N SER A 107 -5.07 5.66 3.01
CA SER A 107 -3.79 5.35 2.35
C SER A 107 -3.61 3.86 2.13
N ASP A 108 -3.92 3.02 3.13
CA ASP A 108 -3.90 1.55 3.00
C ASP A 108 -4.76 1.11 1.81
N LEU A 109 -6.02 1.56 1.74
CA LEU A 109 -6.96 1.18 0.68
C LEU A 109 -6.56 1.72 -0.69
N PHE A 110 -6.16 3.00 -0.74
CA PHE A 110 -5.78 3.67 -1.97
C PHE A 110 -4.53 3.03 -2.59
N LEU A 111 -3.46 2.87 -1.81
CA LEU A 111 -2.21 2.27 -2.29
C LEU A 111 -2.38 0.81 -2.66
N PHE A 112 -3.23 0.07 -1.95
CA PHE A 112 -3.56 -1.31 -2.30
C PHE A 112 -4.27 -1.37 -3.66
N GLY A 113 -5.22 -0.47 -3.90
CA GLY A 113 -5.86 -0.31 -5.21
C GLY A 113 -4.87 0.06 -6.31
N CYS A 114 -3.99 1.04 -6.08
CA CYS A 114 -2.94 1.40 -7.02
C CYS A 114 -2.03 0.22 -7.35
N TRP A 115 -1.61 -0.55 -6.35
CA TRP A 115 -0.78 -1.74 -6.56
C TRP A 115 -1.48 -2.79 -7.42
N ILE A 116 -2.78 -3.04 -7.21
CA ILE A 116 -3.56 -3.94 -8.08
C ILE A 116 -3.61 -3.39 -9.52
N VAL A 117 -3.93 -2.11 -9.69
CA VAL A 117 -4.05 -1.49 -11.03
C VAL A 117 -2.72 -1.55 -11.78
N VAL A 118 -1.62 -1.18 -11.13
CA VAL A 118 -0.28 -1.23 -11.72
C VAL A 118 0.11 -2.67 -12.05
N GLY A 119 -0.16 -3.62 -11.14
CA GLY A 119 0.12 -5.04 -11.39
C GLY A 119 -0.64 -5.61 -12.58
N ILE A 120 -1.94 -5.32 -12.68
CA ILE A 120 -2.76 -5.74 -13.84
C ILE A 120 -2.25 -5.08 -15.12
N TYR A 121 -1.94 -3.78 -15.08
CA TYR A 121 -1.44 -3.05 -16.24
C TYR A 121 -0.13 -3.65 -16.78
N VAL A 122 0.84 -3.90 -15.88
CA VAL A 122 2.12 -4.55 -16.23
C VAL A 122 1.88 -5.93 -16.86
N ILE A 123 1.05 -6.78 -16.24
CA ILE A 123 0.75 -8.11 -16.77
C ILE A 123 0.12 -8.01 -18.16
N PHE A 124 -0.80 -7.07 -18.38
CA PHE A 124 -1.45 -6.89 -19.68
C PHE A 124 -0.49 -6.41 -20.77
N GLU A 125 0.44 -5.51 -20.44
CA GLU A 125 1.43 -4.99 -21.40
C GLU A 125 2.48 -6.05 -21.77
N SER A 126 2.66 -7.07 -20.92
CA SER A 126 3.63 -8.16 -21.10
C SER A 126 3.12 -9.38 -21.89
N ILE A 127 1.83 -9.39 -22.27
CA ILE A 127 1.16 -10.42 -23.11
C ILE A 127 1.36 -10.11 -24.59
#